data_AF-A0A9D8BRV8-F1
#
_entry.id   AF-A0A9D8BRV8-F1
#
_cell.length_a   1.000
_cell.length_b   1.000
_cell.length_c   1.000
_cell.angle_alpha   90.00
_cell.angle_beta   90.00
_cell.angle_gamma   90.00
#
_symmetry.space_group_name_H-M   'P 1'
#
loop_
_entity.id
_entity.type
_entity.pdbx_description
1 polymer ?
#
loop_
_entity_poly.entity_id
_entity_poly.type
_entity_poly.pdbx_seq_one_letter_code
_entity_poly.pdbx_strand_id
1 'polypeptide(L)'
;MMTENPLNDRLAISRRRFFGTAISASATAAASGLRSTAPVFAAEGIASQQPRAGKKKSGATSAPAAFPLKLSANRRHLADQKGKPFFVLGDTPWFLQKLPLEDVRRILDDRKAKGFNTLFLEFLGDQRIPSPDAHGTLAFLPDTD
;
A
#
# COMPACT_ATOMS: atom_id res chain seq x y z
N MET A 1 48.90 12.51 7.24
CA MET A 1 47.91 13.61 7.36
C MET A 1 46.57 13.04 6.97
N MET A 2 45.79 12.64 7.97
CA MET A 2 44.48 12.02 7.85
C MET A 2 43.43 13.12 7.75
N THR A 3 42.66 13.15 6.66
CA THR A 3 41.48 14.01 6.53
C THR A 3 40.25 13.12 6.63
N GLU A 4 39.66 13.08 7.81
CA GLU A 4 38.39 12.40 8.07
C GLU A 4 37.24 13.12 7.34
N ASN A 5 36.36 12.32 6.72
CA ASN A 5 35.20 12.78 5.96
C ASN A 5 33.96 12.79 6.88
N PRO A 6 33.40 13.94 7.28
CA PRO A 6 32.39 14.02 8.34
C PRO A 6 30.95 13.85 7.81
N LEU A 7 30.69 12.80 7.02
CA LEU A 7 29.37 12.55 6.42
C LEU A 7 28.76 11.18 6.74
N ASN A 8 29.30 10.44 7.72
CA ASN A 8 28.80 9.11 8.08
C ASN A 8 27.89 9.04 9.32
N ASP A 9 27.47 10.19 9.88
CA ASP A 9 26.85 10.23 11.22
C ASP A 9 25.33 10.50 11.22
N ARG A 10 24.60 10.02 10.20
CA ARG A 10 23.13 10.21 10.09
C ARG A 10 22.31 8.94 9.88
N LEU A 11 22.71 7.85 10.55
CA LEU A 11 21.88 6.65 10.69
C LEU A 11 21.58 6.29 12.15
N ALA A 12 21.10 7.27 12.92
CA ALA A 12 20.45 7.01 14.21
C ALA A 12 18.92 7.10 14.09
N ILE A 13 18.33 6.22 13.27
CA ILE A 13 16.87 6.03 13.25
C ILE A 13 16.48 5.28 14.52
N SER A 14 15.94 6.04 15.47
CA SER A 14 15.46 5.61 16.78
C SER A 14 14.51 4.42 16.68
N ARG A 15 14.95 3.25 17.18
CA ARG A 15 14.12 2.04 17.34
C ARG A 15 13.25 2.20 18.59
N ARG A 16 12.08 2.84 18.47
CA ARG A 16 11.06 2.77 19.53
C ARG A 16 10.45 1.37 19.57
N ARG A 17 10.93 0.58 20.52
CA ARG A 17 10.34 -0.71 20.93
C ARG A 17 8.99 -0.44 21.58
N PHE A 18 7.91 -0.89 20.97
CA PHE A 18 6.62 -1.00 21.65
C PHE A 18 6.60 -2.31 22.44
N PHE A 19 6.83 -2.20 23.76
CA PHE A 19 6.51 -3.28 24.68
C PHE A 19 5.00 -3.30 24.91
N GLY A 20 4.38 -4.45 24.62
CA GLY A 20 2.99 -4.71 24.95
C GLY A 20 2.83 -5.01 26.43
N THR A 21 1.71 -4.58 26.99
CA THR A 21 1.18 -5.10 28.24
C THR A 21 -0.29 -5.41 28.02
N ALA A 22 -0.61 -6.71 28.03
CA ALA A 22 -1.97 -7.20 28.10
C ALA A 22 -2.50 -6.95 29.51
N ILE A 23 -3.69 -6.34 29.62
CA ILE A 23 -4.45 -6.35 30.87
C ILE A 23 -5.72 -7.15 30.59
N SER A 24 -5.75 -8.37 31.11
CA SER A 24 -6.95 -9.18 31.28
C SER A 24 -7.65 -8.71 32.55
N ALA A 25 -8.91 -8.30 32.44
CA ALA A 25 -9.79 -8.15 33.60
C ALA A 25 -11.11 -8.86 33.31
N SER A 26 -11.28 -10.04 33.92
CA SER A 26 -12.57 -10.69 34.09
C SER A 26 -13.27 -10.05 35.30
N ALA A 27 -14.54 -9.69 35.15
CA ALA A 27 -15.38 -9.26 36.28
C ALA A 27 -16.70 -10.04 36.26
N THR A 28 -16.87 -10.84 37.30
CA THR A 28 -18.01 -11.69 37.61
C THR A 28 -19.22 -10.86 38.03
N ALA A 29 -20.41 -11.27 37.58
CA ALA A 29 -21.68 -10.67 37.94
C ALA A 29 -22.08 -10.97 39.41
N ALA A 30 -22.65 -9.98 40.10
CA ALA A 30 -23.51 -10.18 41.26
C ALA A 30 -24.56 -9.06 41.32
N ALA A 31 -25.78 -9.43 41.65
CA ALA A 31 -27.01 -8.70 41.42
C ALA A 31 -27.45 -7.79 42.59
N SER A 32 -28.41 -6.93 42.26
CA SER A 32 -29.50 -6.41 43.09
C SER A 32 -29.30 -5.15 43.93
N GLY A 33 -30.00 -4.10 43.50
CA GLY A 33 -30.84 -3.28 44.37
C GLY A 33 -30.22 -2.03 44.96
N LEU A 34 -30.47 -0.88 44.32
CA LEU A 34 -30.99 0.30 45.02
C LEU A 34 -31.56 1.30 44.00
N ARG A 35 -32.84 1.65 44.19
CA ARG A 35 -33.52 2.73 43.47
C ARG A 35 -32.94 4.05 43.97
N SER A 36 -32.51 4.93 43.07
CA SER A 36 -32.26 6.33 43.40
C SER A 36 -32.69 7.23 42.25
N THR A 37 -33.29 8.35 42.65
CA THR A 37 -34.12 9.31 41.91
C THR A 37 -33.41 10.01 40.76
N ALA A 38 -34.09 10.11 39.62
CA ALA A 38 -33.63 10.84 38.43
C ALA A 38 -33.60 12.37 38.64
N PRO A 39 -32.69 13.10 37.98
CA PRO A 39 -32.98 14.45 37.53
C PRO A 39 -33.59 14.41 36.13
N VAL A 40 -34.72 15.10 36.01
CA VAL A 40 -35.39 15.45 34.77
C VAL A 40 -34.54 16.49 34.05
N PHE A 41 -33.74 16.05 33.08
CA PHE A 41 -33.25 16.92 32.01
C PHE A 41 -33.73 16.31 30.70
N ALA A 42 -34.74 16.96 30.11
CA ALA A 42 -35.12 16.73 28.74
C ALA A 42 -33.94 17.14 27.83
N ALA A 43 -33.29 16.14 27.24
CA ALA A 43 -32.45 16.32 26.07
C ALA A 43 -32.94 15.32 25.04
N GLU A 44 -33.49 15.87 23.95
CA GLU A 44 -33.96 15.16 22.78
C GLU A 44 -32.97 14.05 22.37
N GLY A 45 -33.54 12.88 22.11
CA GLY A 45 -32.81 11.63 21.96
C GLY A 45 -31.71 11.69 20.91
N ILE A 46 -30.47 11.65 21.36
CA ILE A 46 -29.35 11.18 20.55
C ILE A 46 -29.40 9.66 20.61
N ALA A 47 -30.12 9.06 19.66
CA ALA A 47 -30.16 7.61 19.51
C ALA A 47 -28.72 7.08 19.49
N SER A 48 -28.39 6.17 20.42
CA SER A 48 -27.13 5.46 20.44
C SER A 48 -27.00 4.69 19.12
N GLN A 49 -26.26 5.24 18.16
CA GLN A 49 -25.87 4.49 16.98
C GLN A 49 -24.89 3.41 17.43
N GLN A 50 -25.43 2.22 17.68
CA GLN A 50 -24.68 0.98 17.73
C GLN A 50 -23.75 0.95 16.50
N PRO A 51 -22.43 0.75 16.65
CA PRO A 51 -21.58 0.54 15.49
C PRO A 51 -22.10 -0.72 14.80
N ARG A 52 -22.75 -0.56 13.64
CA ARG A 52 -23.13 -1.70 12.82
C ARG A 52 -21.86 -2.49 12.62
N ALA A 53 -21.85 -3.75 13.09
CA ALA A 53 -20.84 -4.73 12.78
C ALA A 53 -20.92 -5.00 11.26
N GLY A 54 -20.44 -4.05 10.47
CA GLY A 54 -20.10 -4.28 9.08
C GLY A 54 -19.08 -5.39 9.12
N LYS A 55 -19.41 -6.53 8.50
CA LYS A 55 -18.43 -7.58 8.22
C LYS A 55 -17.19 -6.87 7.70
N LYS A 56 -16.10 -6.89 8.48
CA LYS A 56 -14.78 -6.49 7.99
C LYS A 56 -14.59 -7.35 6.75
N LYS A 57 -14.68 -6.76 5.55
CA LYS A 57 -14.31 -7.45 4.32
C LYS A 57 -12.82 -7.71 4.49
N SER A 58 -12.51 -8.92 4.96
CA SER A 58 -11.16 -9.48 4.99
C SER A 58 -10.50 -9.09 3.67
N GLY A 59 -9.33 -8.44 3.77
CA GLY A 59 -8.61 -7.91 2.63
C GLY A 59 -8.64 -8.93 1.51
N ALA A 60 -9.36 -8.60 0.43
CA ALA A 60 -9.54 -9.53 -0.66
C ALA A 60 -8.18 -9.67 -1.33
N THR A 61 -7.48 -10.77 -1.04
CA THR A 61 -6.43 -11.25 -1.93
C THR A 61 -7.12 -11.50 -3.27
N SER A 62 -7.06 -10.49 -4.15
CA SER A 62 -7.77 -10.54 -5.42
C SER A 62 -7.15 -11.66 -6.22
N ALA A 63 -7.98 -12.64 -6.58
CA ALA A 63 -7.65 -13.58 -7.66
C ALA A 63 -7.10 -12.80 -8.87
N PRO A 64 -6.11 -13.35 -9.58
CA PRO A 64 -5.48 -12.66 -10.71
C PRO A 64 -6.53 -12.25 -11.73
N ALA A 65 -6.41 -11.00 -12.22
CA ALA A 65 -7.33 -10.46 -13.21
C ALA A 65 -7.18 -11.20 -14.55
N ALA A 66 -8.30 -11.45 -15.23
CA ALA A 66 -8.28 -12.01 -16.57
C ALA A 66 -8.05 -10.91 -17.62
N PHE A 67 -6.89 -10.92 -18.27
CA PHE A 67 -6.50 -9.95 -19.29
C PHE A 67 -6.97 -10.38 -20.71
N PRO A 68 -7.08 -9.43 -21.68
CA PRO A 68 -6.87 -7.99 -21.54
C PRO A 68 -7.99 -7.33 -20.73
N LEU A 69 -7.70 -6.18 -20.09
CA LEU A 69 -8.74 -5.40 -19.41
C LEU A 69 -9.66 -4.75 -20.44
N LYS A 70 -10.92 -4.53 -20.07
CA LYS A 70 -11.93 -3.86 -20.89
C LYS A 70 -12.59 -2.72 -20.11
N LEU A 71 -13.18 -1.79 -20.85
CA LEU A 71 -14.00 -0.74 -20.27
C LEU A 71 -15.31 -1.36 -19.73
N SER A 72 -15.75 -0.93 -18.54
CA SER A 72 -17.01 -1.38 -17.96
C SER A 72 -18.22 -0.98 -18.83
N ALA A 73 -19.36 -1.66 -18.67
CA ALA A 73 -20.58 -1.35 -19.42
C ALA A 73 -21.04 0.11 -19.26
N ASN A 74 -20.87 0.68 -18.05
CA ASN A 74 -21.16 2.09 -17.77
C ASN A 74 -20.01 3.05 -18.10
N ARG A 75 -18.89 2.56 -18.65
CA ARG A 75 -17.72 3.33 -19.08
C ARG A 75 -17.03 4.17 -18.01
N ARG A 76 -17.12 3.77 -16.74
CA ARG A 76 -16.56 4.52 -15.60
C ARG A 76 -15.34 3.86 -14.96
N HIS A 77 -15.06 2.60 -15.25
CA HIS A 77 -13.93 1.87 -14.67
C HIS A 77 -13.47 0.75 -15.60
N LEU A 78 -12.35 0.12 -15.24
CA LEU A 78 -11.83 -1.06 -15.93
C LEU A 78 -12.43 -2.33 -15.31
N ALA A 79 -12.68 -3.32 -16.15
CA ALA A 79 -13.10 -4.65 -15.75
C ALA A 79 -12.24 -5.71 -16.44
N ASP A 80 -12.10 -6.87 -15.82
CA ASP A 80 -11.45 -8.02 -16.43
C ASP A 80 -12.37 -8.72 -17.45
N GLN A 81 -11.87 -9.76 -18.13
CA GLN A 81 -12.67 -10.51 -19.11
C GLN A 81 -13.94 -11.15 -18.50
N LYS A 82 -13.92 -11.48 -17.20
CA LYS A 82 -15.04 -12.06 -16.45
C LYS A 82 -16.03 -11.02 -15.92
N GLY A 83 -15.80 -9.73 -16.19
CA GLY A 83 -16.65 -8.63 -15.75
C GLY A 83 -16.38 -8.18 -14.31
N LYS A 84 -15.32 -8.68 -13.66
CA LYS A 84 -14.93 -8.25 -12.32
C LYS A 84 -14.25 -6.87 -12.41
N PRO A 85 -14.61 -5.89 -11.56
CA PRO A 85 -13.94 -4.61 -11.52
C PRO A 85 -12.43 -4.75 -11.25
N PHE A 86 -11.62 -4.03 -12.02
CA PHE A 86 -10.18 -3.90 -11.83
C PHE A 86 -9.86 -2.51 -11.29
N PHE A 87 -9.48 -2.45 -10.01
CA PHE A 87 -9.03 -1.21 -9.38
C PHE A 87 -7.53 -1.05 -9.61
N VAL A 88 -7.11 0.02 -10.31
CA VAL A 88 -5.69 0.31 -10.56
C VAL A 88 -5.06 0.82 -9.27
N LEU A 89 -4.23 0.00 -8.63
CA LEU A 89 -3.38 0.42 -7.51
C LEU A 89 -1.94 0.46 -8.03
N GLY A 90 -1.53 1.67 -8.42
CA GLY A 90 -0.29 1.93 -9.14
C GLY A 90 0.86 2.36 -8.24
N ASP A 91 2.07 1.93 -8.57
CA ASP A 91 3.34 2.50 -8.10
C ASP A 91 4.16 3.03 -9.30
N THR A 92 5.15 3.89 -9.04
CA THR A 92 5.90 4.63 -10.06
C THR A 92 7.42 4.39 -9.99
N PRO A 93 7.91 3.14 -10.17
CA PRO A 93 9.35 2.88 -10.27
C PRO A 93 9.84 3.19 -11.69
N TRP A 94 9.82 4.47 -12.08
CA TRP A 94 10.01 4.93 -13.47
C TRP A 94 11.17 4.24 -14.20
N PHE A 95 12.35 4.15 -13.57
CA PHE A 95 13.58 3.67 -14.19
C PHE A 95 14.00 2.28 -13.70
N LEU A 96 13.06 1.34 -13.60
CA LEU A 96 13.32 -0.01 -13.09
C LEU A 96 14.42 -0.73 -13.90
N GLN A 97 14.57 -0.44 -15.18
CA GLN A 97 15.59 -0.99 -16.08
C GLN A 97 17.03 -0.54 -15.77
N LYS A 98 17.22 0.50 -14.95
CA LYS A 98 18.55 0.98 -14.52
C LYS A 98 19.14 0.16 -13.38
N LEU A 99 18.38 -0.78 -12.83
CA LEU A 99 18.78 -1.61 -11.70
C LEU A 99 19.16 -3.02 -12.15
N PRO A 100 20.11 -3.67 -11.46
CA PRO A 100 20.42 -5.06 -11.74
C PRO A 100 19.20 -5.94 -11.39
N LEU A 101 19.15 -7.13 -11.99
CA LEU A 101 17.96 -7.99 -11.96
C LEU A 101 17.53 -8.39 -10.54
N GLU A 102 18.47 -8.58 -9.62
CA GLU A 102 18.19 -8.88 -8.21
C GLU A 102 17.47 -7.73 -7.49
N ASP A 103 17.82 -6.49 -7.79
CA ASP A 103 17.18 -5.31 -7.21
C ASP A 103 15.77 -5.14 -7.78
N VAL A 104 15.60 -5.37 -9.09
CA VAL A 104 14.30 -5.40 -9.74
C VAL A 104 13.37 -6.41 -9.08
N ARG A 105 13.83 -7.65 -8.87
CA ARG A 105 13.04 -8.69 -8.19
C ARG A 105 12.63 -8.25 -6.79
N ARG A 106 13.56 -7.69 -6.01
CA ARG A 106 13.30 -7.20 -4.66
C ARG A 106 12.21 -6.12 -4.63
N ILE A 107 12.26 -5.19 -5.59
CA ILE A 107 11.24 -4.15 -5.73
C ILE A 107 9.89 -4.77 -6.08
N LEU A 108 9.84 -5.68 -7.05
CA LEU A 108 8.59 -6.34 -7.47
C LEU A 108 7.96 -7.15 -6.33
N ASP A 109 8.76 -7.86 -5.54
CA ASP A 109 8.28 -8.62 -4.37
C ASP A 109 7.73 -7.69 -3.28
N ASP A 110 8.42 -6.57 -3.01
CA ASP A 110 7.94 -5.54 -2.08
C ASP A 110 6.62 -4.92 -2.57
N ARG A 111 6.48 -4.62 -3.87
CA ARG A 111 5.24 -4.08 -4.44
C ARG A 111 4.09 -5.06 -4.37
N LYS A 112 4.36 -6.34 -4.65
CA LYS A 112 3.38 -7.42 -4.49
C LYS A 112 2.94 -7.56 -3.04
N ALA A 113 3.88 -7.52 -2.07
CA ALA A 113 3.59 -7.60 -0.65
C ALA A 113 2.73 -6.42 -0.16
N LYS A 114 2.90 -5.23 -0.75
CA LYS A 114 2.10 -4.03 -0.48
C LYS A 114 0.75 -4.00 -1.23
N GLY A 115 0.50 -4.95 -2.13
CA GLY A 115 -0.77 -5.08 -2.85
C GLY A 115 -0.89 -4.24 -4.11
N PHE A 116 0.20 -3.61 -4.58
CA PHE A 116 0.20 -2.93 -5.88
C PHE A 116 -0.04 -3.94 -7.00
N ASN A 117 -0.78 -3.52 -8.02
CA ASN A 117 -1.12 -4.37 -9.17
C ASN A 117 -0.73 -3.76 -10.52
N THR A 118 -0.26 -2.51 -10.52
CA THR A 118 0.12 -1.76 -11.71
C THR A 118 1.42 -1.00 -11.42
N LEU A 119 2.34 -0.98 -12.37
CA LEU A 119 3.57 -0.20 -12.28
C LEU A 119 3.65 0.74 -13.48
N PHE A 120 3.95 2.01 -13.22
CA PHE A 120 4.23 2.99 -14.26
C PHE A 120 5.74 3.06 -14.48
N LEU A 121 6.17 2.77 -15.71
CA LEU A 121 7.57 2.64 -16.11
C LEU A 121 7.86 3.59 -17.26
N GLU A 122 9.11 4.05 -17.33
CA GLU A 122 9.69 4.81 -18.43
C GLU A 122 10.91 4.04 -18.92
N PHE A 123 10.73 3.26 -20.00
CA PHE A 123 11.82 2.47 -20.57
C PHE A 123 12.76 3.31 -21.44
N LEU A 124 12.17 4.19 -22.24
CA LEU A 124 12.88 5.09 -23.14
C LEU A 124 12.88 6.48 -22.54
N GLY A 125 14.08 6.99 -22.27
CA GLY A 125 14.27 8.37 -21.85
C GLY A 125 14.36 9.31 -23.05
N ASP A 126 14.85 10.52 -22.76
CA ASP A 126 15.18 11.51 -23.78
C ASP A 126 16.10 10.93 -24.88
N GLN A 127 15.64 10.97 -26.12
CA GLN A 127 16.34 10.42 -27.29
C GLN A 127 17.71 11.07 -27.54
N ARG A 128 17.95 12.26 -26.98
CA ARG A 128 19.23 12.97 -27.08
C ARG A 128 20.32 12.33 -26.21
N ILE A 129 19.96 11.49 -25.26
CA ILE A 129 20.89 10.86 -24.31
C ILE A 129 20.65 9.35 -24.38
N PRO A 130 21.64 8.55 -24.81
CA PRO A 130 21.52 7.10 -24.77
C PRO A 130 21.14 6.67 -23.35
N SER A 131 20.05 5.93 -23.21
CA SER A 131 19.56 5.45 -21.92
C SER A 131 19.89 3.96 -21.81
N PRO A 132 21.11 3.61 -21.37
CA PRO A 132 21.49 2.21 -21.20
C PRO A 132 20.72 1.56 -20.05
N ASP A 133 20.46 0.27 -20.15
CA ASP A 133 20.03 -0.51 -18.99
C ASP A 133 21.16 -0.69 -17.97
N ALA A 134 20.90 -1.45 -16.90
CA ALA A 134 21.90 -1.78 -15.88
C ALA A 134 23.15 -2.50 -16.41
N HIS A 135 23.08 -3.10 -17.62
CA HIS A 135 24.16 -3.83 -18.26
C HIS A 135 24.90 -2.99 -19.31
N GLY A 136 24.55 -1.71 -19.48
CA GLY A 136 25.12 -0.86 -20.53
C GLY A 136 24.49 -1.07 -21.90
N THR A 137 23.45 -1.90 -22.01
CA THR A 137 22.78 -2.20 -23.28
C THR A 137 21.86 -1.05 -23.67
N LEU A 138 21.99 -0.58 -24.90
CA LEU A 138 21.10 0.45 -25.44
C LEU A 138 19.86 -0.19 -26.06
N ALA A 139 18.71 0.47 -25.91
CA ALA A 139 17.46 0.03 -26.53
C ALA A 139 17.52 0.11 -28.07
N PHE A 140 18.25 1.08 -28.59
CA PHE A 140 18.50 1.27 -30.01
C PHE A 140 20.00 1.41 -30.24
N LEU A 141 20.50 0.86 -31.34
CA LEU A 141 21.86 1.11 -31.79
C LEU A 141 21.95 2.56 -32.28
N PRO A 142 23.09 3.25 -32.07
CA PRO A 142 23.30 4.53 -32.72
C PRO A 142 23.29 4.34 -34.23
N ASP A 143 22.76 5.32 -34.97
CA ASP A 143 22.91 5.36 -36.42
C ASP A 143 24.42 5.44 -36.72
N THR A 144 24.98 4.36 -37.26
CA THR A 144 26.35 4.35 -37.80
C THR A 144 26.29 4.89 -39.23
N ASP A 145 26.87 6.07 -39.43
CA ASP A 145 27.16 6.67 -40.75
C ASP A 145 28.20 5.84 -41.55
#